data_AF-C4KH85-F1
#
_entry.id   AF-C4KH85-F1
#
_cell.length_a   1.000
_cell.length_b   1.000
_cell.length_c   1.000
_cell.angle_alpha   90.00
_cell.angle_beta   90.00
_cell.angle_gamma   90.00
#
_symmetry.space_group_name_H-M   'P 1'
#
loop_
_entity.id
_entity.type
_entity.pdbx_description
1 polymer ?
#
loop_
_entity_poly.entity_id
_entity_poly.type
_entity_poly.pdbx_seq_one_letter_code
_entity_poly.pdbx_strand_id
1 'polypeptide(L)' 'MSVQYAKNRKELHIVLREDDIKILNEIADTLDVSASDVIKFAIREYYKKIKEK' A
#
# COMPACT_ATOMS: atom_id res chain seq x y z
N MET A 1 -11.48 27.82 -10.95
CA MET A 1 -12.12 26.49 -10.73
C MET A 1 -11.10 25.60 -10.05
N SER A 2 -11.17 25.45 -8.73
CA SER A 2 -10.21 24.65 -7.97
C SER A 2 -10.69 23.20 -7.91
N VAL A 3 -9.95 22.33 -8.57
CA VAL A 3 -10.22 20.91 -8.78
C VAL A 3 -10.20 20.17 -7.43
N GLN A 4 -11.37 19.96 -6.82
CA GLN A 4 -11.54 19.18 -5.58
C GLN A 4 -11.38 17.67 -5.86
N TYR A 5 -10.15 17.15 -6.02
CA TYR A 5 -9.90 15.71 -6.21
C TYR A 5 -9.10 15.03 -5.08
N ALA A 6 -8.79 15.73 -3.98
CA ALA A 6 -7.98 15.18 -2.89
C ALA A 6 -8.69 15.08 -1.53
N LYS A 7 -10.02 15.04 -1.50
CA LYS A 7 -10.80 15.24 -0.25
C LYS A 7 -10.94 14.00 0.66
N ASN A 8 -10.27 12.89 0.38
CA ASN A 8 -10.49 11.64 1.14
C ASN A 8 -9.24 10.74 1.28
N ARG A 9 -8.03 11.34 1.31
CA ARG A 9 -6.83 10.59 1.69
C ARG A 9 -6.76 10.59 3.22
N LYS A 10 -6.91 9.42 3.84
CA LYS A 10 -6.62 9.21 5.27
C LYS A 10 -5.21 8.67 5.39
N GLU A 11 -4.40 9.31 6.21
CA GLU A 11 -3.06 8.82 6.54
C GLU A 11 -3.18 7.71 7.58
N LEU A 12 -2.45 6.62 7.36
CA LEU A 12 -2.37 5.48 8.28
C LEU A 12 -0.92 5.32 8.68
N HIS A 13 -0.64 5.39 9.98
CA HIS A 13 0.67 5.05 10.52
C HIS A 13 0.68 3.57 10.86
N ILE A 14 1.60 2.84 10.26
CA ILE A 14 1.78 1.39 10.44
C ILE A 14 3.19 1.14 10.92
N VAL A 15 3.31 0.35 11.99
CA VAL A 15 4.60 -0.08 12.52
C VAL A 15 4.94 -1.42 11.89
N LEU A 16 6.03 -1.45 11.13
CA LEU A 16 6.56 -2.63 10.48
C LEU A 16 7.92 -2.97 11.11
N ARG A 17 8.33 -4.25 11.03
CA ARG A 17 9.69 -4.63 11.42
C ARG A 17 10.67 -4.15 10.36
N GLU A 18 11.94 -4.01 10.75
CA GLU A 18 12.98 -3.56 9.83
C GLU A 18 13.11 -4.48 8.60
N ASP A 19 13.03 -5.80 8.79
CA ASP A 19 13.08 -6.77 7.70
C ASP A 19 11.89 -6.62 6.74
N ASP A 20 10.68 -6.37 7.26
CA ASP A 20 9.49 -6.16 6.44
C ASP A 20 9.61 -4.86 5.61
N ILE A 21 10.26 -3.83 6.16
CA ILE A 21 10.54 -2.57 5.45
C ILE A 21 11.53 -2.80 4.30
N LYS A 22 12.56 -3.65 4.49
CA LYS A 22 13.50 -4.02 3.42
C LYS A 22 12.76 -4.69 2.27
N ILE A 23 11.95 -5.70 2.59
CA ILE A 23 11.14 -6.42 1.60
C ILE A 23 10.19 -5.47 0.87
N LEU A 24 9.52 -4.56 1.61
CA LEU A 24 8.63 -3.57 1.01
C LEU A 24 9.35 -2.67 0.00
N ASN A 25 10.55 -2.21 0.34
CA ASN A 25 11.36 -1.36 -0.53
C ASN A 25 11.90 -2.13 -1.75
N GLU A 26 12.32 -3.39 -1.58
CA GLU A 26 12.76 -4.23 -2.71
C GLU A 26 11.62 -4.50 -3.70
N ILE A 27 10.40 -4.74 -3.21
CA ILE A 27 9.21 -4.90 -4.07
C ILE A 27 8.87 -3.59 -4.78
N ALA A 28 8.93 -2.47 -4.06
CA ALA A 28 8.69 -1.15 -4.61
C ALA A 28 9.67 -0.82 -5.75
N ASP A 29 10.97 -1.10 -5.55
CA ASP A 29 12.02 -0.90 -6.53
C ASP A 29 11.85 -1.83 -7.75
N THR A 30 11.61 -3.13 -7.51
CA THR A 30 11.41 -4.13 -8.57
C THR A 30 10.24 -3.80 -9.50
N LEU A 31 9.17 -3.21 -8.96
CA LEU A 31 7.95 -2.90 -9.68
C LEU A 31 7.89 -1.44 -10.15
N ASP A 32 8.88 -0.61 -9.83
CA ASP A 32 8.91 0.85 -10.07
C ASP A 32 7.63 1.54 -9.55
N VAL A 33 7.25 1.23 -8.30
CA VAL A 33 6.05 1.79 -7.64
C VAL A 33 6.37 2.31 -6.25
N SER A 34 5.48 3.14 -5.69
CA SER A 34 5.65 3.60 -4.31
C SER A 34 5.37 2.47 -3.30
N ALA A 35 6.08 2.48 -2.17
CA ALA A 35 5.81 1.57 -1.05
C ALA A 35 4.33 1.62 -0.59
N SER A 36 3.69 2.80 -0.68
CA SER A 36 2.26 2.96 -0.42
C SER A 36 1.39 2.17 -1.38
N ASP A 37 1.75 2.09 -2.65
CA ASP A 37 1.00 1.32 -3.65
C ASP A 37 1.18 -0.18 -3.42
N VAL A 38 2.39 -0.63 -3.07
CA VAL A 38 2.64 -2.04 -2.68
C VAL A 38 1.71 -2.46 -1.53
N ILE A 39 1.58 -1.63 -0.49
CA ILE A 39 0.69 -1.91 0.64
C ILE A 39 -0.78 -1.96 0.20
N LYS A 40 -1.23 -1.04 -0.67
CA LYS A 40 -2.60 -1.08 -1.21
C LYS A 40 -2.86 -2.36 -1.99
N PHE A 41 -1.90 -2.82 -2.78
CA PHE A 41 -2.01 -4.09 -3.51
C PHE A 41 -2.13 -5.27 -2.53
N ALA A 42 -1.26 -5.33 -1.52
CA ALA A 42 -1.29 -6.38 -0.50
C ALA A 42 -2.63 -6.45 0.24
N ILE A 43 -3.19 -5.30 0.66
CA ILE A 43 -4.50 -5.23 1.33
C ILE A 43 -5.60 -5.77 0.41
N ARG A 44 -5.62 -5.38 -0.87
CA ARG A 44 -6.63 -5.83 -1.82
C ARG A 44 -6.54 -7.33 -2.11
N GLU A 45 -5.33 -7.85 -2.30
CA GLU A 45 -5.11 -9.28 -2.52
C GLU A 45 -5.50 -10.11 -1.29
N TYR A 46 -5.16 -9.64 -0.09
CA TYR A 46 -5.56 -10.32 1.14
C TYR A 46 -7.08 -10.29 1.34
N TYR A 47 -7.73 -9.16 1.03
CA TYR A 47 -9.18 -9.04 1.10
C TYR A 47 -9.90 -9.99 0.12
N LYS A 48 -9.39 -10.14 -1.11
CA LYS A 48 -9.93 -11.13 -2.07
C LYS A 48 -9.85 -12.54 -1.50
N LYS A 49 -8.70 -12.93 -0.94
CA LYS A 49 -8.52 -14.25 -0.30
C LYS A 49 -9.48 -14.51 0.84
N ILE A 50 -9.85 -13.49 1.62
CA ILE A 50 -10.86 -13.62 2.69
C ILE A 50 -12.25 -13.78 2.10
N LYS A 51 -12.59 -13.04 1.04
CA LYS A 51 -13.93 -13.01 0.46
C LYS A 51 -14.25 -14.25 -0.40
N GLU A 52 -13.24 -14.89 -0.98
CA GLU A 52 -13.37 -16.14 -1.73
C GLU A 52 -13.40 -17.40 -0.84
N LYS A 53 -13.36 -17.23 0.48
CA LYS A 53 -13.42 -18.30 1.49
C LYS A 53 -14.78 -18.33 2.16
#